data_AF-A0A5C8T1X3-F1
#
_entry.id   AF-A0A5C8T1X3-F1
#
_cell.length_a   1.000
_cell.length_b   1.000
_cell.length_c   1.000
_cell.angle_alpha   90.00
_cell.angle_beta   90.00
_cell.angle_gamma   90.00
#
_symmetry.space_group_name_H-M   'P 1'
#
loop_
_entity.id
_entity.type
_entity.pdbx_description
1 polymer ?
#
loop_
_entity_poly.entity_id
_entity_poly.type
_entity_poly.pdbx_seq_one_letter_code
_entity_poly.pdbx_strand_id
1 'polypeptide(L)'
;ALKERVATVGGTPDVGPDPITAMKAVKNAAEIAGARAAHRRDGASVVRFLAWLDGQSHVTEVAAVEALEDFRADGGDLRDVSFPTISGSGPNGAIVHYRVTRATDRRAEPGELFLIDSGAQYPDGTTDITRTVAVGAPSAEMRDRYTRVLRGHVAISRAVFPKGTTGAQIDTLARLPLWEAGLDFDHGTGHGVGAFLSVHEGPQRIAKTGTVALEAGMILSNEPGYYRAGGYGIRIENLVLVEPCEVPGGERPVLGFGTLTLAPYDRRLIVPEMLSPAERAWIDAYHAHVRDVLDPDLDPETRAWLERATVAL
;
A
#
# COMPACT_ATOMS: atom_id res chain seq x y z
N ALA A 1 -36.14 10.82 -4.44
CA ALA A 1 -37.26 10.79 -3.47
C ALA A 1 -37.33 12.03 -2.57
N LEU A 2 -36.49 12.20 -1.53
CA LEU A 2 -36.64 13.32 -0.57
C LEU A 2 -36.30 14.69 -1.18
N LYS A 3 -35.17 14.79 -1.91
CA LYS A 3 -34.75 16.01 -2.63
C LYS A 3 -35.82 16.50 -3.62
N GLU A 4 -36.40 15.56 -4.36
CA GLU A 4 -37.49 15.86 -5.31
C GLU A 4 -38.72 16.39 -4.60
N ARG A 5 -39.12 15.79 -3.47
CA ARG A 5 -40.26 16.29 -2.67
C ARG A 5 -40.03 17.72 -2.17
N VAL A 6 -38.82 18.05 -1.71
CA VAL A 6 -38.44 19.40 -1.30
C VAL A 6 -38.53 20.38 -2.47
N ALA A 7 -38.00 20.01 -3.63
CA ALA A 7 -38.06 20.83 -4.84
C ALA A 7 -39.51 21.05 -5.33
N THR A 8 -40.37 20.03 -5.26
CA THR A 8 -41.77 20.13 -5.74
C THR A 8 -42.65 21.11 -4.95
N VAL A 9 -42.27 21.45 -3.71
CA VAL A 9 -42.98 22.45 -2.88
C VAL A 9 -42.27 23.80 -2.86
N GLY A 10 -41.32 24.03 -3.77
CA GLY A 10 -40.57 25.29 -3.89
C GLY A 10 -39.41 25.44 -2.89
N GLY A 11 -39.02 24.38 -2.19
CA GLY A 11 -37.84 24.37 -1.33
C GLY A 11 -36.55 24.09 -2.11
N THR A 12 -35.43 24.61 -1.61
CA THR A 12 -34.09 24.28 -2.13
C THR A 12 -33.47 23.22 -1.23
N PRO A 13 -33.29 21.96 -1.69
CA PRO A 13 -32.66 20.94 -0.88
C PRO A 13 -31.17 21.24 -0.69
N ASP A 14 -30.76 21.52 0.54
CA ASP A 14 -29.36 21.43 0.96
C ASP A 14 -29.11 20.01 1.48
N VAL A 15 -28.17 19.32 0.85
CA VAL A 15 -27.84 17.94 1.17
C VAL A 15 -26.78 17.88 2.26
N GLY A 16 -26.02 18.97 2.45
CA GLY A 16 -24.88 19.01 3.35
C GLY A 16 -23.83 17.93 3.09
N PRO A 17 -22.79 17.84 3.92
CA PRO A 17 -21.93 16.67 3.99
C PRO A 17 -22.67 15.50 4.64
N ASP A 18 -22.45 14.29 4.15
CA ASP A 18 -22.96 13.08 4.79
C ASP A 18 -22.31 12.89 6.17
N PRO A 19 -23.08 12.93 7.27
CA PRO A 19 -22.52 12.80 8.62
C PRO A 19 -21.90 11.43 8.86
N ILE A 20 -22.37 10.38 8.16
CA ILE A 20 -21.84 9.02 8.31
C ILE A 20 -20.41 8.95 7.76
N THR A 21 -20.09 9.72 6.71
CA THR A 21 -18.76 9.74 6.09
C THR A 21 -17.67 10.10 7.10
N ALA A 22 -17.87 11.12 7.93
CA ALA A 22 -16.90 11.49 8.96
C ALA A 22 -16.86 10.45 10.11
N MET A 23 -18.01 9.90 10.50
CA MET A 23 -18.09 8.91 11.58
C MET A 23 -17.34 7.61 11.24
N LYS A 24 -17.57 7.05 10.04
CA LYS A 24 -16.93 5.79 9.60
C LYS A 24 -15.47 5.95 9.20
N ALA A 25 -15.00 7.17 8.97
CA ALA A 25 -13.61 7.45 8.66
C ALA A 25 -12.67 7.06 9.81
N VAL A 26 -13.12 7.28 11.05
CA VAL A 26 -12.39 6.96 12.28
C VAL A 26 -12.85 5.62 12.82
N LYS A 27 -11.99 4.61 12.72
CA LYS A 27 -12.32 3.23 13.07
C LYS A 27 -12.33 3.08 14.59
N ASN A 28 -13.33 2.36 15.10
CA ASN A 28 -13.38 1.98 16.51
C ASN A 28 -12.42 0.82 16.80
N ALA A 29 -12.27 0.46 18.08
CA ALA A 29 -11.32 -0.57 18.50
C ALA A 29 -11.57 -1.95 17.86
N ALA A 30 -12.82 -2.34 17.63
CA ALA A 30 -13.15 -3.61 16.99
C ALA A 30 -12.81 -3.59 15.49
N GLU A 31 -13.09 -2.49 14.79
CA GLU A 31 -12.72 -2.30 13.39
C GLU A 31 -11.18 -2.28 13.20
N ILE A 32 -10.45 -1.63 14.11
CA ILE A 32 -8.98 -1.63 14.10
C ILE A 32 -8.42 -3.04 14.35
N ALA A 33 -8.96 -3.76 15.34
CA ALA A 33 -8.55 -5.13 15.61
C ALA A 33 -8.83 -6.05 14.42
N GLY A 34 -10.00 -5.90 13.79
CA GLY A 34 -10.36 -6.61 12.57
C GLY A 34 -9.42 -6.28 11.41
N ALA A 35 -9.12 -5.00 11.18
CA ALA A 35 -8.17 -4.60 10.14
C ALA A 35 -6.79 -5.22 10.37
N ARG A 36 -6.27 -5.24 11.60
CA ARG A 36 -4.99 -5.90 11.92
C ARG A 36 -5.04 -7.42 11.65
N ALA A 37 -6.14 -8.09 11.99
CA ALA A 37 -6.32 -9.52 11.72
C ALA A 37 -6.39 -9.81 10.21
N ALA A 38 -7.17 -9.02 9.45
CA ALA A 38 -7.27 -9.11 8.00
C ALA A 38 -5.91 -8.94 7.32
N HIS A 39 -5.11 -7.95 7.74
CA HIS A 39 -3.79 -7.71 7.16
C HIS A 39 -2.74 -8.76 7.55
N ARG A 40 -2.85 -9.37 8.73
CA ARG A 40 -2.03 -10.53 9.09
C ARG A 40 -2.33 -11.73 8.20
N ARG A 41 -3.62 -12.03 7.99
CA ARG A 41 -4.08 -13.10 7.10
C ARG A 41 -3.61 -12.86 5.66
N ASP A 42 -3.90 -11.67 5.12
CA ASP A 42 -3.51 -11.29 3.76
C ASP A 42 -1.98 -11.24 3.60
N GLY A 43 -1.26 -10.78 4.61
CA GLY A 43 0.21 -10.77 4.63
C GLY A 43 0.80 -12.17 4.49
N ALA A 44 0.24 -13.17 5.18
CA ALA A 44 0.66 -14.56 5.03
C ALA A 44 0.39 -15.10 3.61
N SER A 45 -0.75 -14.76 3.00
CA SER A 45 -1.06 -15.14 1.60
C SER A 45 -0.13 -14.45 0.60
N VAL A 46 0.10 -13.15 0.76
CA VAL A 46 1.00 -12.37 -0.10
C VAL A 46 2.44 -12.86 0.02
N VAL A 47 2.93 -13.18 1.21
CA VAL A 47 4.29 -13.68 1.39
C VAL A 47 4.48 -15.06 0.72
N ARG A 48 3.50 -15.95 0.79
CA ARG A 48 3.51 -17.22 0.02
C ARG A 48 3.54 -16.95 -1.48
N PHE A 49 2.70 -16.03 -1.95
CA PHE A 49 2.69 -15.61 -3.35
C PHE A 49 4.04 -15.06 -3.80
N LEU A 50 4.68 -14.17 -3.01
CA LEU A 50 5.98 -13.61 -3.36
C LEU A 50 7.09 -14.68 -3.37
N ALA A 51 7.04 -15.64 -2.44
CA ALA A 51 7.96 -16.78 -2.44
C ALA A 51 7.78 -17.66 -3.69
N TRP A 52 6.53 -17.95 -4.06
CA TRP A 52 6.20 -18.67 -5.28
C TRP A 52 6.67 -17.93 -6.53
N LEU A 53 6.39 -16.61 -6.61
CA LEU A 53 6.73 -15.76 -7.75
C LEU A 53 8.24 -15.68 -7.97
N ASP A 54 9.03 -15.54 -6.90
CA ASP A 54 10.49 -15.50 -6.95
C ASP A 54 11.11 -16.83 -7.42
N GLY A 55 10.38 -17.94 -7.26
CA GLY A 55 10.75 -19.25 -7.79
C GLY A 55 10.38 -19.49 -9.26
N GLN A 56 9.59 -18.60 -9.89
CA GLN A 56 9.15 -18.80 -11.26
C GLN A 56 10.22 -18.36 -12.28
N SER A 57 10.57 -19.25 -13.20
CA SER A 57 11.38 -18.87 -14.38
C SER A 57 10.55 -18.16 -15.44
N HIS A 58 9.26 -18.51 -15.54
CA HIS A 58 8.32 -18.01 -16.53
C HIS A 58 6.96 -17.77 -15.87
N VAL A 59 6.55 -16.51 -15.77
CA VAL A 59 5.23 -16.14 -15.22
C VAL A 59 4.58 -15.12 -16.16
N THR A 60 3.28 -15.27 -16.39
CA THR A 60 2.49 -14.27 -17.10
C THR A 60 1.73 -13.39 -16.12
N GLU A 61 1.32 -12.21 -16.57
CA GLU A 61 0.55 -11.27 -15.77
C GLU A 61 -0.72 -11.92 -15.22
N VAL A 62 -1.46 -12.66 -16.04
CA VAL A 62 -2.68 -13.37 -15.59
C VAL A 62 -2.34 -14.53 -14.67
N ALA A 63 -1.28 -15.31 -14.93
CA ALA A 63 -0.88 -16.40 -14.05
C ALA A 63 -0.53 -15.91 -12.63
N ALA A 64 0.06 -14.72 -12.52
CA ALA A 64 0.32 -14.08 -11.23
C ALA A 64 -0.96 -13.65 -10.51
N VAL A 65 -1.97 -13.15 -11.24
CA VAL A 65 -3.29 -12.83 -10.67
C VAL A 65 -3.95 -14.09 -10.11
N GLU A 66 -4.02 -15.15 -10.91
CA GLU A 66 -4.63 -16.43 -10.52
C GLU A 66 -3.94 -17.02 -9.29
N ALA A 67 -2.60 -17.07 -9.29
CA ALA A 67 -1.85 -17.59 -8.15
C ALA A 67 -2.08 -16.79 -6.86
N LEU A 68 -2.11 -15.46 -6.94
CA LEU A 68 -2.34 -14.63 -5.75
C LEU A 68 -3.76 -14.81 -5.19
N GLU A 69 -4.77 -14.93 -6.05
CA GLU A 69 -6.14 -15.22 -5.64
C GLU A 69 -6.25 -16.59 -4.98
N ASP A 70 -5.57 -17.62 -5.52
CA ASP A 70 -5.51 -18.96 -4.93
C ASP A 70 -4.89 -18.91 -3.51
N PHE A 71 -3.75 -18.22 -3.33
CA PHE A 71 -3.13 -18.06 -2.02
C PHE A 71 -4.00 -17.31 -1.00
N ARG A 72 -4.84 -16.37 -1.45
CA ARG A 72 -5.82 -15.67 -0.59
C ARG A 72 -7.00 -16.57 -0.24
N ALA A 73 -7.50 -17.36 -1.20
CA ALA A 73 -8.58 -18.31 -0.97
C ALA A 73 -8.17 -19.39 0.04
N ASP A 74 -6.95 -19.92 -0.10
CA ASP A 74 -6.36 -20.92 0.81
C ASP A 74 -6.08 -20.35 2.22
N GLY A 75 -5.82 -19.03 2.31
CA GLY A 75 -5.62 -18.33 3.58
C GLY A 75 -6.89 -18.18 4.43
N GLY A 76 -8.07 -18.48 3.87
CA GLY A 76 -9.36 -18.50 4.55
C GLY A 76 -10.08 -17.14 4.60
N ASP A 77 -11.40 -17.19 4.83
CA ASP A 77 -12.29 -16.04 4.99
C ASP A 77 -12.34 -14.99 3.86
N LEU A 78 -11.69 -15.25 2.72
CA LEU A 78 -11.82 -14.41 1.53
C LEU A 78 -13.28 -14.34 1.08
N ARG A 79 -13.80 -13.11 0.93
CA ARG A 79 -15.15 -12.86 0.38
C ARG A 79 -15.10 -12.47 -1.08
N ASP A 80 -14.16 -11.61 -1.43
CA ASP A 80 -13.88 -11.16 -2.78
C ASP A 80 -12.53 -10.43 -2.81
N VAL A 81 -12.04 -10.12 -4.00
CA VAL A 81 -10.98 -9.11 -4.16
C VAL A 81 -11.56 -7.71 -3.88
N SER A 82 -10.78 -6.82 -3.26
CA SER A 82 -11.26 -5.45 -2.97
C SER A 82 -11.31 -4.56 -4.22
N PHE A 83 -10.58 -4.94 -5.27
CA PHE A 83 -10.62 -4.39 -6.62
C PHE A 83 -9.95 -5.38 -7.60
N PRO A 84 -10.14 -5.26 -8.93
CA PRO A 84 -9.46 -6.10 -9.91
C PRO A 84 -7.94 -5.92 -9.82
N THR A 85 -7.22 -7.00 -9.56
CA THR A 85 -5.75 -7.02 -9.44
C THR A 85 -5.08 -6.40 -10.66
N ILE A 86 -4.21 -5.43 -10.42
CA ILE A 86 -3.29 -4.88 -11.40
C ILE A 86 -2.02 -5.74 -11.37
N SER A 87 -1.70 -6.37 -12.49
CA SER A 87 -0.52 -7.23 -12.64
C SER A 87 0.17 -6.83 -13.93
N GLY A 88 1.29 -6.12 -13.83
CA GLY A 88 1.94 -5.46 -14.97
C GLY A 88 3.45 -5.71 -14.99
N SER A 89 3.94 -6.31 -16.07
CA SER A 89 5.37 -6.54 -16.29
C SER A 89 5.95 -5.56 -17.32
N GLY A 90 7.14 -5.05 -17.03
CA GLY A 90 7.84 -4.10 -17.91
C GLY A 90 6.93 -2.91 -18.26
N PRO A 91 6.71 -2.60 -19.56
CA PRO A 91 5.92 -1.45 -19.99
C PRO A 91 4.50 -1.39 -19.41
N ASN A 92 3.87 -2.53 -19.15
CA ASN A 92 2.52 -2.58 -18.60
C ASN A 92 2.47 -2.07 -17.15
N GLY A 93 3.54 -2.28 -16.38
CA GLY A 93 3.66 -1.73 -15.03
C GLY A 93 3.67 -0.19 -15.00
N ALA A 94 4.02 0.47 -16.12
CA ALA A 94 4.02 1.93 -16.22
C ALA A 94 2.61 2.54 -16.38
N ILE A 95 1.57 1.73 -16.58
CA ILE A 95 0.19 2.19 -16.73
C ILE A 95 -0.48 2.09 -15.35
N VAL A 96 -0.72 3.24 -14.71
CA VAL A 96 -1.16 3.34 -13.30
C VAL A 96 -2.37 2.45 -12.98
N HIS A 97 -3.39 2.44 -13.84
CA HIS A 97 -4.58 1.59 -13.71
C HIS A 97 -4.63 0.51 -14.82
N TYR A 98 -3.51 -0.17 -15.07
CA TYR A 98 -3.45 -1.28 -16.01
C TYR A 98 -4.45 -2.37 -15.63
N ARG A 99 -5.08 -2.97 -16.64
CA ARG A 99 -5.93 -4.14 -16.46
C ARG A 99 -5.50 -5.20 -17.45
N VAL A 100 -4.92 -6.27 -16.92
CA VAL A 100 -4.58 -7.44 -17.72
C VAL A 100 -5.86 -8.11 -18.21
N THR A 101 -5.83 -8.62 -19.44
CA THR A 101 -6.84 -9.49 -20.01
C THR A 101 -6.14 -10.69 -20.63
N ARG A 102 -6.86 -11.78 -20.90
CA ARG A 102 -6.28 -12.92 -21.65
C ARG A 102 -5.73 -12.53 -23.03
N ALA A 103 -6.23 -11.43 -23.62
CA ALA A 103 -5.75 -10.92 -24.90
C ALA A 103 -4.49 -10.04 -24.78
N THR A 104 -4.22 -9.48 -23.59
CA THR A 104 -3.06 -8.62 -23.32
C THR A 104 -2.06 -9.29 -22.37
N ASP A 105 -2.26 -10.57 -22.05
CA ASP A 105 -1.46 -11.34 -21.10
C ASP A 105 0.00 -11.41 -21.56
N ARG A 106 0.86 -10.68 -20.87
CA ARG A 106 2.28 -10.60 -21.16
C ARG A 106 3.03 -11.55 -20.24
N ARG A 107 4.01 -12.26 -20.80
CA ARG A 107 5.03 -12.96 -20.03
C ARG A 107 6.08 -11.98 -19.52
N ALA A 108 6.43 -12.08 -18.25
CA ALA A 108 7.51 -11.31 -17.66
C ALA A 108 8.87 -11.80 -18.16
N GLU A 109 9.72 -10.87 -18.58
CA GLU A 109 11.05 -11.17 -19.10
C GLU A 109 12.17 -10.82 -18.10
N PRO A 110 13.29 -11.57 -18.08
CA PRO A 110 14.44 -11.22 -17.26
C PRO A 110 14.96 -9.81 -17.55
N GLY A 111 15.21 -9.05 -16.48
CA GLY A 111 15.61 -7.64 -16.54
C GLY A 111 14.44 -6.66 -16.43
N GLU A 112 13.19 -7.13 -16.38
CA GLU A 112 12.01 -6.30 -16.16
C GLU A 112 11.68 -6.13 -14.67
N LEU A 113 10.84 -5.14 -14.38
CA LEU A 113 10.12 -5.06 -13.11
C LEU A 113 8.74 -5.68 -13.28
N PHE A 114 8.23 -6.25 -12.21
CA PHE A 114 6.87 -6.76 -12.12
C PHE A 114 6.15 -6.04 -10.99
N LEU A 115 5.10 -5.29 -11.32
CA LEU A 115 4.26 -4.59 -10.37
C LEU A 115 2.98 -5.39 -10.19
N ILE A 116 2.67 -5.73 -8.94
CA ILE A 116 1.39 -6.32 -8.56
C ILE A 116 0.73 -5.47 -7.49
N ASP A 117 -0.48 -5.03 -7.78
CA ASP A 117 -1.33 -4.25 -6.89
C ASP A 117 -2.69 -4.90 -6.77
N SER A 118 -3.07 -5.18 -5.54
CA SER A 118 -4.16 -6.08 -5.25
C SER A 118 -4.67 -5.88 -3.83
N GLY A 119 -5.88 -6.34 -3.56
CA GLY A 119 -6.42 -6.36 -2.21
C GLY A 119 -7.56 -7.35 -2.07
N ALA A 120 -7.98 -7.58 -0.84
CA ALA A 120 -9.00 -8.55 -0.49
C ALA A 120 -10.01 -7.97 0.49
N GLN A 121 -11.21 -8.55 0.43
CA GLN A 121 -12.30 -8.31 1.37
C GLN A 121 -12.43 -9.51 2.30
N TYR A 122 -12.25 -9.26 3.59
CA TYR A 122 -12.49 -10.21 4.67
C TYR A 122 -13.62 -9.66 5.56
N PRO A 123 -14.39 -10.51 6.27
CA PRO A 123 -15.45 -10.07 7.16
C PRO A 123 -14.99 -9.05 8.21
N ASP A 124 -13.70 -9.08 8.56
CA ASP A 124 -13.05 -8.27 9.56
C ASP A 124 -12.24 -7.09 9.00
N GLY A 125 -12.10 -6.94 7.67
CA GLY A 125 -11.37 -5.81 7.10
C GLY A 125 -11.21 -5.82 5.58
N THR A 126 -10.72 -4.69 5.06
CA THR A 126 -10.38 -4.51 3.64
C THR A 126 -8.86 -4.31 3.54
N THR A 127 -8.21 -4.98 2.60
CA THR A 127 -6.77 -4.81 2.33
C THR A 127 -6.54 -4.13 0.97
N ASP A 128 -5.39 -3.48 0.88
CA ASP A 128 -4.84 -2.88 -0.33
C ASP A 128 -3.30 -2.93 -0.23
N ILE A 129 -2.65 -3.46 -1.26
CA ILE A 129 -1.21 -3.65 -1.27
C ILE A 129 -0.66 -3.71 -2.69
N THR A 130 0.32 -2.86 -2.93
CA THR A 130 1.22 -2.92 -4.08
C THR A 130 2.63 -3.36 -3.68
N ARG A 131 3.18 -4.32 -4.42
CA ARG A 131 4.62 -4.62 -4.46
C ARG A 131 5.15 -4.55 -5.88
N THR A 132 6.33 -3.98 -6.02
CA THR A 132 7.13 -4.05 -7.24
C THR A 132 8.35 -4.93 -6.96
N VAL A 133 8.55 -5.97 -7.77
CA VAL A 133 9.66 -6.93 -7.64
C VAL A 133 10.50 -6.97 -8.92
N ALA A 134 11.75 -7.40 -8.78
CA ALA A 134 12.63 -7.63 -9.93
C ALA A 134 12.38 -9.01 -10.54
N VAL A 135 12.32 -9.09 -11.87
CA VAL A 135 12.38 -10.35 -12.60
C VAL A 135 13.80 -10.51 -13.11
N GLY A 136 14.60 -11.36 -12.47
CA GLY A 136 16.04 -11.44 -12.74
C GLY A 136 16.81 -10.23 -12.21
N ALA A 137 17.75 -9.70 -12.99
CA ALA A 137 18.66 -8.62 -12.55
C ALA A 137 18.12 -7.24 -12.96
N PRO A 138 17.76 -6.36 -12.02
CA PRO A 138 17.26 -5.02 -12.35
C PRO A 138 18.38 -4.08 -12.79
N SER A 139 18.05 -3.11 -13.65
CA SER A 139 19.00 -2.07 -14.07
C SER A 139 19.34 -1.09 -12.92
N ALA A 140 20.47 -0.39 -13.04
CA ALA A 140 20.84 0.66 -12.07
C ALA A 140 19.80 1.78 -11.98
N GLU A 141 19.17 2.15 -13.10
CA GLU A 141 18.11 3.13 -13.13
C GLU A 141 16.88 2.65 -12.34
N MET A 142 16.41 1.43 -12.58
CA MET A 142 15.28 0.84 -11.86
C MET A 142 15.51 0.83 -10.35
N ARG A 143 16.74 0.49 -9.91
CA ARG A 143 17.13 0.51 -8.49
C ARG A 143 17.14 1.92 -7.90
N ASP A 144 17.67 2.93 -8.61
CA ASP A 144 17.60 4.34 -8.18
C ASP A 144 16.15 4.79 -8.02
N ARG A 145 15.30 4.54 -9.02
CA ARG A 145 13.89 4.95 -8.99
C ARG A 145 13.12 4.25 -7.88
N TYR A 146 13.32 2.95 -7.70
CA TYR A 146 12.69 2.19 -6.63
C TYR A 146 13.11 2.71 -5.26
N THR A 147 14.40 2.97 -5.08
CA THR A 147 14.91 3.46 -3.80
C THR A 147 14.35 4.85 -3.47
N ARG A 148 14.14 5.73 -4.46
CA ARG A 148 13.48 7.03 -4.24
C ARG A 148 12.02 6.88 -3.83
N VAL A 149 11.28 6.01 -4.51
CA VAL A 149 9.88 5.69 -4.14
C VAL A 149 9.84 5.13 -2.72
N LEU A 150 10.74 4.21 -2.37
CA LEU A 150 10.84 3.64 -1.03
C LEU A 150 11.19 4.69 0.02
N ARG A 151 12.12 5.62 -0.25
CA ARG A 151 12.43 6.74 0.65
C ARG A 151 11.18 7.59 0.92
N GLY A 152 10.40 7.88 -0.11
CA GLY A 152 9.14 8.61 0.03
C GLY A 152 8.12 7.85 0.90
N HIS A 153 7.97 6.55 0.64
CA HIS A 153 7.10 5.66 1.42
C HIS A 153 7.52 5.64 2.90
N VAL A 154 8.81 5.48 3.17
CA VAL A 154 9.39 5.46 4.53
C VAL A 154 9.23 6.82 5.22
N ALA A 155 9.36 7.93 4.49
CA ALA A 155 9.15 9.27 5.04
C ALA A 155 7.73 9.47 5.57
N ILE A 156 6.72 8.96 4.85
CA ILE A 156 5.33 8.95 5.33
C ILE A 156 5.21 8.06 6.57
N SER A 157 5.66 6.81 6.50
CA SER A 157 5.50 5.84 7.60
C SER A 157 6.21 6.26 8.90
N ARG A 158 7.22 7.12 8.80
CA ARG A 158 7.96 7.66 9.96
C ARG A 158 7.50 9.04 10.41
N ALA A 159 6.54 9.66 9.71
CA ALA A 159 6.10 11.01 10.01
C ALA A 159 5.44 11.07 11.40
N VAL A 160 5.86 12.07 12.18
CA VAL A 160 5.20 12.47 13.43
C VAL A 160 4.70 13.89 13.22
N PHE A 161 3.41 14.12 13.44
CA PHE A 161 2.77 15.38 13.08
C PHE A 161 1.77 15.85 14.14
N PRO A 162 1.60 17.17 14.34
CA PRO A 162 0.61 17.70 15.29
C PRO A 162 -0.83 17.32 14.92
N LYS A 163 -1.70 17.20 15.92
CA LYS A 163 -3.14 17.11 15.68
C LYS A 163 -3.63 18.31 14.86
N GLY A 164 -4.49 18.05 13.87
CA GLY A 164 -5.01 19.06 12.93
C GLY A 164 -4.26 19.12 11.60
N THR A 165 -3.14 18.41 11.47
CA THR A 165 -2.45 18.26 10.18
C THR A 165 -3.32 17.50 9.20
N THR A 166 -3.38 17.99 7.96
CA THR A 166 -4.14 17.42 6.84
C THR A 166 -3.23 16.57 5.96
N GLY A 167 -3.82 15.65 5.18
CA GLY A 167 -3.02 14.81 4.28
C GLY A 167 -2.31 15.59 3.17
N ALA A 168 -2.83 16.76 2.76
CA ALA A 168 -2.15 17.64 1.80
C ALA A 168 -0.81 18.18 2.33
N GLN A 169 -0.68 18.38 3.64
CA GLN A 169 0.57 18.82 4.26
C GLN A 169 1.62 17.70 4.35
N ILE A 170 1.18 16.44 4.23
CA ILE A 170 2.01 15.23 4.35
C ILE A 170 2.41 14.68 2.97
N ASP A 171 1.58 14.84 1.93
CA ASP A 171 1.79 14.34 0.56
C ASP A 171 3.19 14.67 -0.02
N THR A 172 3.72 15.85 0.26
CA THR A 172 5.07 16.25 -0.20
C THR A 172 6.18 15.36 0.34
N LEU A 173 6.03 14.73 1.51
CA LEU A 173 7.06 13.86 2.09
C LEU A 173 7.34 12.65 1.20
N ALA A 174 6.30 12.09 0.58
CA ALA A 174 6.41 10.97 -0.35
C ALA A 174 7.06 11.37 -1.69
N ARG A 175 6.92 12.63 -2.09
CA ARG A 175 7.40 13.14 -3.39
C ARG A 175 8.83 13.65 -3.34
N LEU A 176 9.28 14.15 -2.19
CA LEU A 176 10.55 14.85 -2.06
C LEU A 176 11.74 14.08 -2.66
N PRO A 177 11.93 12.76 -2.40
CA PRO A 177 13.07 12.02 -2.98
C PRO A 177 13.03 11.87 -4.51
N LEU A 178 11.84 11.94 -5.11
CA LEU A 178 11.66 11.95 -6.57
C LEU A 178 11.90 13.35 -7.14
N TRP A 179 11.39 14.39 -6.47
CA TRP A 179 11.62 15.79 -6.86
C TRP A 179 13.11 16.16 -6.86
N GLU A 180 13.90 15.61 -5.92
CA GLU A 180 15.37 15.74 -5.89
C GLU A 180 16.05 15.28 -7.19
N ALA A 181 15.39 14.43 -7.99
CA ALA A 181 15.86 13.96 -9.30
C ALA A 181 15.02 14.49 -10.48
N GLY A 182 14.15 15.48 -10.26
CA GLY A 182 13.28 16.05 -11.29
C GLY A 182 12.18 15.08 -11.76
N LEU A 183 11.74 14.17 -10.89
CA LEU A 183 10.68 13.19 -11.17
C LEU A 183 9.46 13.44 -10.28
N ASP A 184 8.29 12.93 -10.66
CA ASP A 184 7.07 12.95 -9.84
C ASP A 184 6.17 11.75 -10.22
N PHE A 185 5.00 11.65 -9.58
CA PHE A 185 3.91 10.72 -9.94
C PHE A 185 2.55 11.42 -9.97
N ASP A 186 1.69 11.01 -10.90
CA ASP A 186 0.45 11.71 -11.28
C ASP A 186 -0.82 11.24 -10.53
N HIS A 187 -0.65 10.69 -9.32
CA HIS A 187 -1.75 10.35 -8.42
C HIS A 187 -1.49 10.86 -6.99
N GLY A 188 -2.48 10.70 -6.09
CA GLY A 188 -2.29 11.01 -4.66
C GLY A 188 -1.34 10.02 -4.00
N THR A 189 -0.69 10.43 -2.90
CA THR A 189 0.14 9.52 -2.09
C THR A 189 -0.67 8.44 -1.38
N GLY A 190 -1.96 8.68 -1.14
CA GLY A 190 -2.88 7.65 -0.63
C GLY A 190 -4.30 8.13 -0.39
N HIS A 191 -5.18 7.19 -0.10
CA HIS A 191 -6.60 7.38 0.15
C HIS A 191 -7.02 6.68 1.46
N GLY A 192 -8.18 7.06 2.02
CA GLY A 192 -8.73 6.30 3.14
C GLY A 192 -9.25 4.93 2.72
N VAL A 193 -9.37 4.02 3.69
CA VAL A 193 -9.87 2.65 3.48
C VAL A 193 -10.96 2.32 4.50
N GLY A 194 -12.02 1.64 4.05
CA GLY A 194 -13.13 1.18 4.89
C GLY A 194 -12.83 -0.11 5.65
N ALA A 195 -13.65 -0.42 6.65
CA ALA A 195 -13.61 -1.69 7.36
C ALA A 195 -14.60 -2.68 6.72
N PHE A 196 -14.12 -3.59 5.88
CA PHE A 196 -14.94 -4.49 5.04
C PHE A 196 -15.95 -3.70 4.17
N LEU A 197 -15.46 -2.62 3.55
CA LEU A 197 -16.22 -1.66 2.76
C LEU A 197 -15.38 -1.21 1.56
N SER A 198 -15.62 -0.01 1.03
CA SER A 198 -14.87 0.54 -0.10
C SER A 198 -13.38 0.61 0.21
N VAL A 199 -12.56 0.05 -0.69
CA VAL A 199 -11.10 0.20 -0.63
C VAL A 199 -10.67 1.66 -0.80
N HIS A 200 -11.41 2.42 -1.61
CA HIS A 200 -11.29 3.86 -1.73
C HIS A 200 -12.38 4.54 -0.90
N GLU A 201 -12.05 4.98 0.33
CA GLU A 201 -12.98 5.58 1.27
C GLU A 201 -12.53 6.99 1.69
N GLY A 202 -13.42 7.98 1.50
CA GLY A 202 -13.23 9.33 2.03
C GLY A 202 -13.74 9.50 3.47
N PRO A 203 -13.49 10.68 4.08
CA PRO A 203 -13.02 11.90 3.42
C PRO A 203 -11.51 12.14 3.56
N GLN A 204 -10.81 11.36 4.39
CA GLN A 204 -9.37 11.45 4.58
C GLN A 204 -8.60 10.91 3.37
N ARG A 205 -7.47 11.55 3.05
CA ARG A 205 -6.53 11.11 2.01
C ARG A 205 -5.21 11.85 2.13
N ILE A 206 -4.12 11.21 1.73
CA ILE A 206 -2.80 11.84 1.59
C ILE A 206 -2.65 12.24 0.12
N ALA A 207 -3.08 13.44 -0.21
CA ALA A 207 -3.00 13.98 -1.56
C ALA A 207 -2.97 15.50 -1.51
N LYS A 208 -2.54 16.15 -2.59
CA LYS A 208 -2.63 17.62 -2.75
C LYS A 208 -4.02 18.19 -2.45
N THR A 209 -5.07 17.38 -2.60
CA THR A 209 -6.49 17.71 -2.34
C THR A 209 -7.01 17.25 -0.97
N GLY A 210 -6.17 16.64 -0.13
CA GLY A 210 -6.55 16.12 1.19
C GLY A 210 -6.61 17.20 2.26
N THR A 211 -7.73 17.91 2.34
CA THR A 211 -7.93 19.04 3.26
C THR A 211 -8.53 18.65 4.61
N VAL A 212 -8.92 17.38 4.80
CA VAL A 212 -9.42 16.87 6.09
C VAL A 212 -8.24 16.59 7.00
N ALA A 213 -8.36 17.02 8.27
CA ALA A 213 -7.38 16.72 9.30
C ALA A 213 -7.34 15.21 9.56
N LEU A 214 -6.14 14.64 9.65
CA LEU A 214 -5.99 13.24 10.02
C LEU A 214 -6.26 13.06 11.51
N GLU A 215 -7.03 12.04 11.84
CA GLU A 215 -7.39 11.70 13.21
C GLU A 215 -7.01 10.25 13.55
N ALA A 216 -6.69 10.01 14.82
CA ALA A 216 -6.40 8.66 15.30
C ALA A 216 -7.56 7.71 15.01
N GLY A 217 -7.26 6.51 14.50
CA GLY A 217 -8.25 5.54 14.04
C GLY A 217 -8.54 5.60 12.54
N MET A 218 -8.06 6.61 11.81
CA MET A 218 -8.17 6.62 10.34
C MET A 218 -7.19 5.62 9.72
N ILE A 219 -7.67 4.81 8.76
CA ILE A 219 -6.82 3.97 7.91
C ILE A 219 -6.64 4.68 6.57
N LEU A 220 -5.39 4.74 6.08
CA LEU A 220 -5.03 5.29 4.77
C LEU A 220 -4.02 4.40 4.05
N SER A 221 -4.01 4.39 2.72
CA SER A 221 -2.87 3.90 1.93
C SER A 221 -1.69 4.88 2.01
N ASN A 222 -0.48 4.34 1.86
CA ASN A 222 0.78 5.04 1.66
C ASN A 222 1.47 4.39 0.47
N GLU A 223 1.24 4.94 -0.72
CA GLU A 223 1.44 4.28 -2.01
C GLU A 223 2.18 5.16 -3.05
N PRO A 224 3.31 5.81 -2.72
CA PRO A 224 4.06 6.54 -3.74
C PRO A 224 4.48 5.65 -4.89
N GLY A 225 4.66 6.27 -6.06
CA GLY A 225 5.06 5.56 -7.27
C GLY A 225 5.99 6.34 -8.19
N TYR A 226 6.39 5.69 -9.27
CA TYR A 226 7.11 6.26 -10.40
C TYR A 226 6.80 5.44 -11.65
N TYR A 227 6.48 6.11 -12.75
CA TYR A 227 6.08 5.42 -13.98
C TYR A 227 6.84 5.98 -15.18
N ARG A 228 7.68 5.15 -15.79
CA ARG A 228 8.37 5.48 -17.04
C ARG A 228 7.56 4.93 -18.20
N ALA A 229 6.87 5.80 -18.93
CA ALA A 229 6.04 5.43 -20.07
C ALA A 229 6.79 4.52 -21.06
N GLY A 230 6.19 3.39 -21.41
CA GLY A 230 6.77 2.38 -22.29
C GLY A 230 7.96 1.60 -21.71
N GLY A 231 8.30 1.81 -20.43
CA GLY A 231 9.46 1.20 -19.76
C GLY A 231 9.06 0.30 -18.60
N TYR A 232 8.80 0.89 -17.44
CA TYR A 232 8.42 0.17 -16.21
C TYR A 232 7.70 1.11 -15.26
N GLY A 233 6.95 0.53 -14.32
CA GLY A 233 6.39 1.28 -13.19
C GLY A 233 6.80 0.68 -11.87
N ILE A 234 6.75 1.52 -10.85
CA ILE A 234 7.06 1.21 -9.47
C ILE A 234 5.96 1.83 -8.63
N ARG A 235 5.38 1.04 -7.72
CA ARG A 235 4.59 1.52 -6.61
C ARG A 235 4.89 0.65 -5.39
N ILE A 236 4.95 1.29 -4.23
CA ILE A 236 5.19 0.63 -2.94
C ILE A 236 4.09 1.09 -2.01
N GLU A 237 3.22 0.16 -1.64
CA GLU A 237 2.01 0.50 -0.90
C GLU A 237 1.83 -0.35 0.34
N ASN A 238 1.51 0.34 1.42
CA ASN A 238 0.99 -0.28 2.63
C ASN A 238 -0.22 0.53 3.10
N LEU A 239 -1.17 -0.13 3.75
CA LEU A 239 -2.13 0.53 4.61
C LEU A 239 -1.49 0.86 5.96
N VAL A 240 -1.76 2.06 6.41
CA VAL A 240 -1.30 2.62 7.68
C VAL A 240 -2.49 3.12 8.50
N LEU A 241 -2.41 2.92 9.80
CA LEU A 241 -3.35 3.43 10.79
C LEU A 241 -2.77 4.70 11.43
N VAL A 242 -3.54 5.78 11.47
CA VAL A 242 -3.18 6.98 12.24
C VAL A 242 -3.35 6.67 13.71
N GLU A 243 -2.30 6.88 14.51
CA GLU A 243 -2.29 6.57 15.94
C GLU A 243 -1.68 7.72 16.75
N PRO A 244 -2.06 7.90 18.02
CA PRO A 244 -1.34 8.78 18.93
C PRO A 244 0.13 8.35 19.05
N CYS A 245 1.04 9.31 19.03
CA CYS A 245 2.47 9.06 19.19
C CYS A 245 3.00 9.84 20.41
N GLU A 246 3.71 9.15 21.29
CA GLU A 246 4.40 9.80 22.41
C GLU A 246 5.84 10.13 22.00
N VAL A 247 6.18 11.42 22.05
CA VAL A 247 7.55 11.89 21.80
C VAL A 247 8.13 12.36 23.14
N PRO A 248 9.19 11.70 23.65
CA PRO A 248 9.84 12.13 24.89
C PRO A 248 10.29 13.59 24.82
N GLY A 249 9.87 14.39 25.81
CA GLY A 249 10.13 15.83 25.84
C GLY A 249 9.27 16.67 24.88
N GLY A 250 8.29 16.06 24.20
CA GLY A 250 7.36 16.75 23.31
C GLY A 250 6.41 17.68 24.08
N GLU A 251 6.18 18.87 23.53
CA GLU A 251 5.36 19.92 24.16
C GLU A 251 3.90 19.92 23.70
N ARG A 252 3.52 19.06 22.75
CA ARG A 252 2.18 19.03 22.13
C ARG A 252 1.75 17.60 21.80
N PRO A 253 0.43 17.31 21.80
CA PRO A 253 -0.08 16.05 21.27
C PRO A 253 0.25 15.89 19.78
N VAL A 254 0.82 14.74 19.43
CA VAL A 254 1.18 14.39 18.05
C VAL A 254 0.59 13.03 17.68
N LEU A 255 0.46 12.82 16.38
CA LEU A 255 0.03 11.59 15.76
C LEU A 255 1.19 11.04 14.92
N GLY A 256 1.12 9.75 14.61
CA GLY A 256 1.99 9.07 13.68
C GLY A 256 1.24 7.96 12.95
N PHE A 257 1.99 7.07 12.31
CA PHE A 257 1.44 5.96 11.54
C PHE A 257 1.93 4.60 12.07
N GLY A 258 0.99 3.67 12.26
CA GLY A 258 1.27 2.25 12.47
C GLY A 258 0.96 1.46 11.21
N THR A 259 1.93 0.71 10.68
CA THR A 259 1.74 -0.11 9.47
C THR A 259 0.81 -1.29 9.74
N LEU A 260 -0.18 -1.49 8.87
CA LEU A 260 -1.07 -2.67 8.89
C LEU A 260 -0.57 -3.75 7.94
N THR A 261 -0.18 -3.37 6.72
CA THR A 261 0.28 -4.30 5.69
C THR A 261 1.58 -5.01 6.06
N LEU A 262 1.64 -6.32 5.81
CA LEU A 262 2.77 -7.18 6.18
C LEU A 262 3.28 -7.95 4.95
N ALA A 263 4.24 -7.36 4.24
CA ALA A 263 4.98 -8.04 3.18
C ALA A 263 6.36 -7.40 2.97
N PRO A 264 7.41 -8.16 2.64
CA PRO A 264 8.74 -7.63 2.45
C PRO A 264 8.81 -6.68 1.24
N TYR A 265 9.90 -5.91 1.19
CA TYR A 265 10.28 -5.13 0.01
C TYR A 265 11.36 -5.90 -0.74
N ASP A 266 11.39 -5.85 -2.06
CA ASP A 266 12.44 -6.53 -2.83
C ASP A 266 13.79 -5.85 -2.64
N ARG A 267 14.67 -6.46 -1.86
CA ARG A 267 16.00 -5.93 -1.53
C ARG A 267 16.91 -5.78 -2.73
N ARG A 268 16.67 -6.52 -3.82
CA ARG A 268 17.44 -6.39 -5.07
C ARG A 268 17.26 -5.02 -5.70
N LEU A 269 16.11 -4.38 -5.46
CA LEU A 269 15.76 -3.07 -5.97
C LEU A 269 16.27 -1.91 -5.10
N ILE A 270 16.73 -2.19 -3.89
CA ILE A 270 17.19 -1.17 -2.95
C ILE A 270 18.67 -0.86 -3.20
N VAL A 271 19.02 0.42 -3.26
CA VAL A 271 20.39 0.93 -3.25
C VAL A 271 20.70 1.40 -1.83
N PRO A 272 21.36 0.57 -0.99
CA PRO A 272 21.47 0.84 0.43
C PRO A 272 22.24 2.14 0.75
N GLU A 273 23.10 2.59 -0.17
CA GLU A 273 23.89 3.83 -0.06
C GLU A 273 23.05 5.10 -0.24
N MET A 274 21.85 5.00 -0.82
CA MET A 274 20.91 6.12 -0.97
C MET A 274 20.03 6.30 0.27
N LEU A 275 20.07 5.37 1.23
CA LEU A 275 19.29 5.42 2.45
C LEU A 275 20.09 6.09 3.57
N SER A 276 19.45 7.01 4.29
CA SER A 276 19.93 7.46 5.59
C SER A 276 19.95 6.29 6.59
N PRO A 277 20.78 6.36 7.64
CA PRO A 277 20.81 5.33 8.67
C PRO A 277 19.43 5.06 9.30
N ALA A 278 18.61 6.11 9.46
CA ALA A 278 17.28 5.98 10.04
C ALA A 278 16.25 5.36 9.08
N GLU A 279 16.35 5.62 7.77
CA GLU A 279 15.52 4.92 6.77
C GLU A 279 15.87 3.43 6.72
N ARG A 280 17.18 3.10 6.71
CA ARG A 280 17.65 1.71 6.73
C ARG A 280 17.17 0.97 7.97
N ALA A 281 17.37 1.56 9.16
CA ALA A 281 16.94 0.96 10.41
C ALA A 281 15.42 0.73 10.46
N TRP A 282 14.62 1.65 9.89
CA TRP A 282 13.17 1.46 9.79
C TRP A 282 12.80 0.30 8.87
N ILE A 283 13.47 0.16 7.72
CA ILE A 283 13.22 -0.95 6.78
C ILE A 283 13.58 -2.28 7.43
N ASP A 284 14.74 -2.38 8.09
CA ASP A 284 15.18 -3.61 8.78
C ASP A 284 14.24 -3.98 9.92
N ALA A 285 13.77 -2.99 10.70
CA ALA A 285 12.80 -3.20 11.77
C ALA A 285 11.43 -3.64 11.23
N TYR A 286 10.97 -3.04 10.13
CA TYR A 286 9.74 -3.45 9.45
C TYR A 286 9.86 -4.89 8.91
N HIS A 287 10.98 -5.23 8.28
CA HIS A 287 11.27 -6.59 7.80
C HIS A 287 11.31 -7.61 8.93
N ALA A 288 11.91 -7.27 10.07
CA ALA A 288 11.87 -8.10 11.28
C ALA A 288 10.43 -8.28 11.80
N HIS A 289 9.66 -7.20 11.87
CA HIS A 289 8.27 -7.26 12.29
C HIS A 289 7.42 -8.16 11.38
N VAL A 290 7.60 -8.08 10.06
CA VAL A 290 6.91 -8.97 9.10
C VAL A 290 7.24 -10.43 9.39
N ARG A 291 8.50 -10.78 9.65
CA ARG A 291 8.88 -12.15 10.03
C ARG A 291 8.19 -12.57 11.33
N ASP A 292 8.33 -11.77 12.38
CA ASP A 292 7.87 -12.13 13.72
C ASP A 292 6.35 -12.32 13.78
N VAL A 293 5.59 -11.48 13.07
CA VAL A 293 4.12 -11.56 13.05
C VAL A 293 3.61 -12.72 12.20
N LEU A 294 4.25 -12.99 11.07
CA LEU A 294 3.78 -14.01 10.13
C LEU A 294 4.36 -15.40 10.39
N ASP A 295 5.47 -15.54 11.13
CA ASP A 295 6.13 -16.83 11.40
C ASP A 295 5.16 -17.97 11.78
N PRO A 296 4.19 -17.78 12.68
CA PRO A 296 3.26 -18.83 13.08
C PRO A 296 2.34 -19.31 11.96
N ASP A 297 2.14 -18.47 10.94
CA ASP A 297 1.16 -18.67 9.87
C ASP A 297 1.83 -19.11 8.55
N LEU A 298 3.15 -19.31 8.51
CA LEU A 298 3.90 -19.70 7.31
C LEU A 298 4.38 -21.15 7.38
N ASP A 299 4.36 -21.83 6.23
CA ASP A 299 5.00 -23.13 6.07
C ASP A 299 6.54 -22.99 6.07
N PRO A 300 7.30 -24.07 6.32
CA PRO A 300 8.76 -24.01 6.45
C PRO A 300 9.50 -23.45 5.22
N GLU A 301 8.99 -23.71 4.01
CA GLU A 301 9.63 -23.25 2.78
C GLU A 301 9.45 -21.74 2.62
N THR A 302 8.22 -21.27 2.78
CA THR A 302 7.90 -19.84 2.73
C THR A 302 8.62 -19.06 3.82
N ARG A 303 8.71 -19.61 5.05
CA ARG A 303 9.45 -19.00 6.15
C ARG A 303 10.93 -18.84 5.81
N ALA A 304 11.56 -19.89 5.30
CA ALA A 304 12.96 -19.83 4.90
C ALA A 304 13.19 -18.83 3.75
N TRP A 305 12.24 -18.72 2.82
CA TRP A 305 12.28 -17.68 1.78
C TRP A 305 12.20 -16.28 2.40
N LEU A 306 11.25 -16.04 3.30
CA LEU A 306 11.05 -14.75 3.94
C LEU A 306 12.32 -14.32 4.71
N GLU A 307 12.95 -15.22 5.46
CA GLU A 307 14.22 -14.97 6.16
C GLU A 307 15.31 -14.43 5.21
N ARG A 308 15.49 -15.07 4.04
CA ARG A 308 16.46 -14.61 3.03
C ARG A 308 16.05 -13.28 2.40
N ALA A 309 14.76 -13.11 2.12
CA ALA A 309 14.19 -11.90 1.52
C ALA A 309 14.24 -10.68 2.46
N THR A 310 14.53 -10.88 3.75
CA THR A 310 14.44 -9.84 4.78
C THR A 310 15.70 -9.71 5.65
N VAL A 311 16.84 -10.25 5.22
CA VAL A 311 18.14 -9.98 5.87
C VAL A 311 18.37 -8.48 5.92
N ALA A 312 18.96 -7.98 7.01
CA ALA A 312 19.25 -6.55 7.16
C ALA A 312 20.01 -5.99 5.94
N LEU A 313 19.68 -4.76 5.56
CA LEU A 313 20.28 -4.06 4.42
C LEU A 313 21.71 -3.61 4.69
#